data_AF-A0A034WWI6-F1
#
_entry.id   AF-A0A034WWI6-F1
#
_cell.length_a   1.000
_cell.length_b   1.000
_cell.length_c   1.000
_cell.angle_alpha   90.00
_cell.angle_beta   90.00
_cell.angle_gamma   90.00
#
_symmetry.space_group_name_H-M   'P 1'
#
loop_
_entity.id
_entity.type
_entity.pdbx_description
1 polymer ?
#
loop_
_entity_poly.entity_id
_entity_poly.type
_entity_poly.pdbx_seq_one_letter_code
_entity_poly.pdbx_strand_id
1 'polypeptide(L)'
;ERFEHYDGLQKTLFYADNMKVIGRQRTINGTMRFLEDMGDEQFMLSVEMWSAQHGDDRLKPLPMGVPRIRICEGLKTYFVKIVQPSLVQGENTDFPYIPEEGLCPLPKGEYYFKNLILNTDPWPTQVPNGILKTKMT
;
A
#
# COMPACT_ATOMS: atom_id res chain seq x y z
N GLU A 1 42.81 -19.14 7.08
CA GLU A 1 41.67 -18.39 7.63
C GLU A 1 41.05 -17.59 6.50
N ARG A 2 39.74 -17.72 6.25
CA ARG A 2 39.06 -17.08 5.11
C ARG A 2 37.98 -16.16 5.66
N PHE A 3 37.96 -14.91 5.20
CA PHE A 3 36.84 -14.02 5.46
C PHE A 3 35.66 -14.47 4.59
N GLU A 4 34.56 -14.82 5.24
CA GLU A 4 33.26 -15.04 4.59
C GLU A 4 32.47 -13.74 4.60
N HIS A 5 31.77 -13.48 3.51
CA HIS A 5 30.78 -12.41 3.44
C HIS A 5 29.45 -12.97 3.92
N TYR A 6 28.69 -12.16 4.65
CA TYR A 6 27.28 -12.43 4.91
C TYR A 6 26.48 -11.75 3.80
N ASP A 7 25.60 -12.49 3.12
CA ASP A 7 24.65 -11.89 2.19
C ASP A 7 23.80 -10.82 2.89
N GLY A 8 23.52 -9.72 2.18
CA GLY A 8 22.73 -8.61 2.70
C GLY A 8 21.35 -9.03 3.23
N LEU A 9 20.99 -8.49 4.39
CA LEU A 9 20.06 -9.06 5.38
C LEU A 9 18.54 -8.97 5.10
N GLN A 10 18.07 -8.48 3.94
CA GLN A 10 16.62 -8.31 3.72
C GLN A 10 16.18 -8.71 2.31
N LYS A 11 15.41 -9.81 2.23
CA LYS A 11 14.73 -10.28 1.02
C LYS A 11 13.49 -9.42 0.78
N THR A 12 13.33 -8.85 -0.42
CA THR A 12 12.08 -8.19 -0.81
C THR A 12 10.98 -9.23 -1.03
N LEU A 13 9.90 -9.14 -0.24
CA LEU A 13 8.78 -10.09 -0.26
C LEU A 13 7.48 -9.50 -0.83
N PHE A 14 7.49 -8.23 -1.21
CA PHE A 14 6.38 -7.50 -1.81
C PHE A 14 6.84 -6.79 -3.09
N TYR A 15 6.10 -6.96 -4.18
CA TYR A 15 6.40 -6.36 -5.49
C TYR A 15 5.16 -5.67 -6.05
N ALA A 16 5.36 -4.48 -6.61
CA ALA A 16 4.31 -3.69 -7.27
C ALA A 16 4.83 -2.99 -8.54
N ASP A 17 5.88 -3.52 -9.16
CA ASP A 17 6.54 -2.98 -10.36
C ASP A 17 5.63 -2.94 -11.59
N ASN A 18 4.60 -3.79 -11.62
CA ASN A 18 3.57 -3.78 -12.65
C ASN A 18 2.46 -2.75 -12.42
N MET A 19 2.47 -2.02 -11.29
CA MET A 19 1.46 -1.03 -10.95
C MET A 19 1.71 0.31 -11.66
N LYS A 20 0.69 0.84 -12.34
CA LYS A 20 0.77 2.08 -13.10
C LYS A 20 -0.48 2.94 -12.90
N VAL A 21 -0.28 4.25 -12.85
CA VAL A 21 -1.36 5.24 -12.94
C VAL A 21 -1.56 5.59 -14.41
N ILE A 22 -2.76 5.35 -14.95
CA ILE A 22 -3.09 5.46 -16.37
C ILE A 22 -4.08 6.60 -16.61
N GLY A 23 -3.83 7.36 -17.68
CA GLY A 23 -4.77 8.31 -18.24
C GLY A 23 -5.05 9.55 -17.38
N ARG A 24 -6.00 10.36 -17.85
CA ARG A 24 -6.40 11.63 -17.19
C ARG A 24 -7.18 11.41 -15.89
N GLN A 25 -7.97 10.35 -15.83
CA GLN A 25 -8.73 9.95 -14.64
C GLN A 25 -7.85 9.34 -13.54
N ARG A 26 -6.55 9.16 -13.79
CA ARG A 26 -5.56 8.63 -12.83
C ARG A 26 -5.99 7.26 -12.28
N THR A 27 -6.45 6.37 -13.15
CA THR A 27 -6.82 5.01 -12.76
C THR A 27 -5.57 4.19 -12.46
N ILE A 28 -5.64 3.28 -11.50
CA ILE A 28 -4.56 2.38 -11.14
C ILE A 28 -4.77 1.03 -11.83
N ASN A 29 -3.74 0.54 -12.52
CA ASN A 29 -3.74 -0.74 -13.22
C ASN A 29 -2.43 -1.48 -12.96
N GLY A 30 -2.51 -2.78 -12.69
CA GLY A 30 -1.33 -3.63 -12.53
C GLY A 30 -1.55 -4.79 -11.58
N THR A 31 -0.45 -5.36 -11.09
CA THR A 31 -0.47 -6.44 -10.10
C THR A 31 0.40 -6.11 -8.89
N MET A 32 0.01 -6.63 -7.73
CA MET A 32 0.80 -6.67 -6.51
C MET A 32 1.10 -8.12 -6.17
N ARG A 33 2.35 -8.44 -5.86
CA ARG A 33 2.79 -9.81 -5.56
C ARG A 33 3.39 -9.91 -4.17
N PHE A 34 2.82 -10.78 -3.34
CA PHE A 34 3.30 -11.17 -2.02
C PHE A 34 3.93 -12.56 -2.12
N LEU A 35 5.19 -12.71 -1.73
CA LEU A 35 5.92 -13.98 -1.85
C LEU A 35 5.66 -14.94 -0.68
N GLU A 36 5.21 -14.42 0.46
CA GLU A 36 4.98 -15.16 1.71
C GLU A 36 3.72 -14.61 2.38
N ASP A 37 3.10 -15.43 3.23
CA ASP A 37 1.89 -15.03 3.95
C ASP A 37 2.27 -13.94 4.97
N MET A 38 1.63 -12.77 4.88
CA MET A 38 2.02 -11.62 5.70
C MET A 38 1.27 -11.67 7.03
N GLY A 39 1.94 -12.16 8.07
CA GLY A 39 1.45 -12.20 9.44
C GLY A 39 2.09 -11.16 10.36
N ASP A 40 1.37 -10.83 11.44
CA ASP A 40 1.77 -9.84 12.45
C ASP A 40 3.06 -10.18 13.23
N GLU A 41 3.40 -11.46 13.33
CA GLU A 41 4.61 -11.93 14.03
C GLU A 41 5.91 -11.57 13.27
N GLN A 42 5.82 -11.39 11.95
CA GLN A 42 6.98 -11.25 11.08
C GLN A 42 7.06 -9.86 10.43
N PHE A 43 5.91 -9.21 10.24
CA PHE A 43 5.81 -8.02 9.40
C PHE A 43 5.21 -6.83 10.14
N MET A 44 5.92 -5.71 10.02
CA MET A 44 5.45 -4.39 10.44
C MET A 44 5.24 -3.55 9.19
N LEU A 45 4.31 -2.61 9.27
CA LEU A 45 4.00 -1.62 8.24
C LEU A 45 4.19 -0.22 8.83
N SER A 46 4.77 0.66 8.03
CA SER A 46 4.76 2.10 8.24
C SER A 46 4.49 2.80 6.92
N VAL A 47 3.83 3.96 6.97
CA VAL A 47 3.56 4.78 5.80
C VAL A 47 3.93 6.21 6.11
N GLU A 48 4.94 6.71 5.41
CA GLU A 48 5.32 8.12 5.40
C GLU A 48 4.73 8.79 4.16
N MET A 49 4.30 10.05 4.28
CA MET A 49 3.63 10.76 3.19
C MET A 49 4.24 12.14 2.94
N TRP A 50 4.26 12.53 1.68
CA TRP A 50 4.65 13.86 1.22
C TRP A 50 3.65 14.37 0.21
N SER A 51 3.45 15.68 0.16
CA SER A 51 2.59 16.32 -0.84
C SER A 51 3.32 17.43 -1.57
N ALA A 52 2.89 17.66 -2.82
CA ALA A 52 3.25 18.84 -3.58
C ALA A 52 1.99 19.40 -4.25
N GLN A 53 1.87 20.73 -4.32
CA GLN A 53 0.77 21.39 -5.01
C GLN A 53 0.94 21.26 -6.52
N HIS A 54 -0.15 21.41 -7.27
CA HIS A 54 -0.09 21.32 -8.73
C HIS A 54 0.82 22.43 -9.31
N GLY A 55 1.86 22.02 -10.04
CA GLY A 55 2.87 22.95 -10.59
C GLY A 55 4.02 23.30 -9.66
N ASP A 56 4.09 22.72 -8.46
CA ASP A 56 5.26 22.75 -7.58
C ASP A 56 5.90 21.35 -7.54
N ASP A 57 7.19 21.27 -7.85
CA ASP A 57 7.93 19.99 -7.83
C ASP A 57 8.47 19.65 -6.43
N ARG A 58 8.25 20.52 -5.42
CA ARG A 58 8.78 20.35 -4.06
C ARG A 58 7.83 19.54 -3.19
N LEU A 59 8.17 18.27 -2.98
CA LEU A 59 7.51 17.39 -2.02
C LEU A 59 7.82 17.81 -0.57
N LYS A 60 6.78 18.15 0.20
CA LYS A 60 6.86 18.47 1.63
C LYS A 60 6.30 17.34 2.47
N PRO A 61 6.97 16.94 3.56
CA PRO A 61 6.46 15.88 4.42
C PRO A 61 5.13 16.30 5.03
N LEU A 62 4.20 15.36 5.10
CA LEU A 62 2.97 15.53 5.84
C LEU A 62 3.15 14.98 7.26
N PRO A 63 2.58 15.63 8.29
CA PRO A 63 2.61 15.12 9.67
C PRO A 63 1.71 13.89 9.87
N MET A 64 1.05 13.42 8.82
CA MET A 64 0.11 12.32 8.83
C MET A 64 0.68 11.14 8.02
N GLY A 65 0.35 9.93 8.45
CA GLY A 65 0.88 8.68 7.94
C GLY A 65 0.42 7.51 8.82
N VAL A 66 0.99 6.34 8.58
CA VAL A 66 0.80 5.18 9.45
C VAL A 66 2.07 5.00 10.27
N PRO A 67 2.03 5.18 11.61
CA PRO A 67 3.18 4.86 12.44
C PRO A 67 3.48 3.36 12.34
N ARG A 68 4.70 2.96 12.71
CA ARG A 68 5.10 1.55 12.64
C ARG A 68 4.13 0.69 13.47
N ILE A 69 3.38 -0.16 12.79
CA ILE A 69 2.30 -1.01 13.33
C ILE A 69 2.43 -2.42 12.75
N ARG A 70 1.84 -3.43 13.38
CA ARG A 70 1.80 -4.78 12.80
C ARG A 70 0.97 -4.79 11.52
N ILE A 71 1.37 -5.56 10.52
CA ILE A 71 0.82 -5.42 9.16
C ILE A 71 -0.70 -5.66 9.11
N CYS A 72 -1.24 -6.68 9.76
CA CYS A 72 -2.65 -7.01 9.77
C CYS A 72 -3.45 -5.97 10.56
N GLU A 73 -2.89 -5.47 11.67
CA GLU A 73 -3.47 -4.36 12.42
C GLU A 73 -3.53 -3.08 11.58
N GLY A 74 -2.49 -2.80 10.80
CA GLY A 74 -2.44 -1.68 9.85
C GLY A 74 -3.47 -1.83 8.73
N LEU A 75 -3.62 -3.03 8.16
CA LEU A 75 -4.63 -3.32 7.14
C LEU A 75 -6.05 -3.13 7.70
N LYS A 76 -6.33 -3.69 8.87
CA LYS A 76 -7.63 -3.54 9.55
C LYS A 76 -7.94 -2.07 9.90
N THR A 77 -6.96 -1.33 10.38
CA THR A 77 -7.17 0.04 10.88
C THR A 77 -7.26 1.07 9.75
N TYR A 78 -6.40 0.95 8.74
CA TYR A 78 -6.23 1.96 7.69
C TYR A 78 -6.72 1.47 6.32
N PHE A 79 -6.29 0.30 5.86
CA PHE A 79 -6.65 -0.19 4.52
C PHE A 79 -8.16 -0.38 4.36
N VAL A 80 -8.81 -1.03 5.33
CA VAL A 80 -10.27 -1.26 5.33
C VAL A 80 -11.07 0.05 5.22
N LYS A 81 -10.56 1.14 5.80
CA LYS A 81 -11.26 2.43 5.82
C LYS A 81 -10.95 3.29 4.59
N ILE A 82 -9.72 3.24 4.09
CA ILE A 82 -9.22 4.20 3.09
C ILE A 82 -9.15 3.62 1.69
N VAL A 83 -8.76 2.35 1.56
CA VAL A 83 -8.46 1.71 0.27
C VAL A 83 -9.55 0.72 -0.13
N GLN A 84 -9.97 -0.17 0.80
CA GLN A 84 -10.98 -1.20 0.54
C GLN A 84 -12.31 -0.67 -0.02
N PRO A 85 -12.83 0.52 0.35
CA PRO A 85 -14.04 1.06 -0.27
C PRO A 85 -13.92 1.37 -1.77
N SER A 86 -12.69 1.39 -2.30
CA SER A 86 -12.42 1.54 -3.73
C SER A 86 -12.40 0.20 -4.47
N LEU A 87 -12.36 -0.91 -3.73
CA LEU A 87 -12.19 -2.26 -4.27
C LEU A 87 -13.54 -2.95 -4.42
N VAL A 88 -13.80 -3.43 -5.63
CA VAL A 88 -15.00 -4.21 -5.97
C VAL A 88 -14.55 -5.59 -6.45
N GLN A 89 -14.81 -6.59 -5.62
CA GLN A 89 -14.40 -7.98 -5.85
C GLN A 89 -14.92 -8.51 -7.18
N GLY A 90 -14.03 -9.06 -8.00
CA GLY A 90 -14.37 -9.62 -9.31
C GLY A 90 -14.63 -8.59 -10.41
N GLU A 91 -14.67 -7.29 -10.08
CA GLU A 91 -14.78 -6.21 -11.06
C GLU A 91 -13.42 -5.55 -11.30
N ASN A 92 -12.82 -4.99 -10.25
CA ASN A 92 -11.59 -4.22 -10.34
C ASN A 92 -10.41 -4.86 -9.59
N THR A 93 -10.63 -5.92 -8.81
CA THR A 93 -9.56 -6.65 -8.11
C THR A 93 -10.00 -8.05 -7.69
N ASP A 94 -9.02 -8.92 -7.44
CA ASP A 94 -9.13 -10.18 -6.69
C ASP A 94 -8.37 -10.15 -5.35
N PHE A 95 -7.88 -8.98 -4.93
CA PHE A 95 -7.25 -8.80 -3.62
C PHE A 95 -8.23 -9.19 -2.52
N PRO A 96 -7.83 -10.00 -1.52
CA PRO A 96 -8.78 -10.56 -0.56
C PRO A 96 -9.50 -9.46 0.23
N TYR A 97 -10.82 -9.62 0.35
CA TYR A 97 -11.64 -8.74 1.18
C TYR A 97 -11.28 -8.95 2.66
N ILE A 98 -10.99 -7.86 3.37
CA ILE A 98 -10.63 -7.89 4.79
C ILE A 98 -11.90 -7.57 5.60
N PRO A 99 -12.44 -8.54 6.37
CA PRO A 99 -13.63 -8.33 7.18
C PRO A 99 -13.31 -7.51 8.45
N GLU A 100 -14.34 -7.15 9.22
CA GLU A 100 -14.18 -6.30 10.41
C GLU A 100 -13.34 -6.98 11.51
N GLU A 101 -13.46 -8.30 11.65
CA GLU A 101 -12.60 -9.10 12.51
C GLU A 101 -11.13 -9.04 12.10
N GLY A 102 -10.85 -8.77 10.82
CA GLY A 102 -9.53 -8.72 10.20
C GLY A 102 -9.24 -9.98 9.38
N LEU A 103 -8.20 -9.91 8.54
CA LEU A 103 -7.68 -11.03 7.77
C LEU A 103 -6.19 -11.15 8.05
N CYS A 104 -5.80 -12.20 8.76
CA CYS A 104 -4.40 -12.46 9.08
C CYS A 104 -4.14 -13.99 9.18
N PRO A 105 -3.05 -14.50 8.59
CA PRO A 105 -2.12 -13.77 7.74
C PRO A 105 -2.77 -13.34 6.41
N LEU A 106 -2.33 -12.21 5.84
CA LEU A 106 -2.71 -11.86 4.48
C LEU A 106 -2.08 -12.90 3.54
N PRO A 107 -2.86 -13.64 2.74
CA PRO A 107 -2.31 -14.72 1.94
C PRO A 107 -1.28 -14.24 0.92
N LYS A 108 -0.26 -15.06 0.68
CA LYS A 108 0.66 -14.87 -0.43
C LYS A 108 -0.06 -15.06 -1.75
N GLY A 109 0.39 -14.37 -2.78
CA GLY A 109 -0.24 -14.44 -4.09
C GLY A 109 0.09 -13.23 -4.94
N GLU A 110 -0.38 -13.28 -6.17
CA GLU A 110 -0.40 -12.14 -7.07
C GLU A 110 -1.85 -11.70 -7.25
N TYR A 111 -2.11 -10.43 -6.97
CA TYR A 111 -3.43 -9.82 -7.02
C TYR A 111 -3.46 -8.71 -8.05
N TYR A 112 -4.51 -8.66 -8.87
CA TYR A 112 -4.66 -7.63 -9.89
C TYR A 112 -5.48 -6.45 -9.38
N PHE A 113 -5.21 -5.30 -9.99
CA PHE A 113 -6.02 -4.10 -9.88
C PHE A 113 -6.24 -3.58 -11.29
N LYS A 114 -7.50 -3.39 -11.69
CA LYS A 114 -7.89 -3.02 -13.05
C LYS A 114 -8.77 -1.80 -13.02
N ASN A 115 -8.31 -0.72 -13.67
CA ASN A 115 -9.01 0.56 -13.76
C ASN A 115 -9.49 1.09 -12.39
N LEU A 116 -8.72 0.84 -11.33
CA LEU A 116 -9.08 1.23 -9.98
C LEU A 116 -9.06 2.76 -9.84
N ILE A 117 -10.17 3.34 -9.39
CA ILE A 117 -10.27 4.74 -8.98
C ILE A 117 -10.37 4.74 -7.45
N LEU A 118 -9.47 5.46 -6.79
CA LEU A 118 -9.52 5.58 -5.33
C LEU A 118 -10.70 6.43 -4.92
N ASN A 119 -11.55 5.88 -4.06
CA ASN A 119 -12.56 6.65 -3.34
C ASN A 119 -11.87 7.51 -2.28
N THR A 120 -11.93 8.83 -2.45
CA THR A 120 -11.30 9.79 -1.56
C THR A 120 -12.24 10.30 -0.46
N ASP A 121 -13.53 9.95 -0.48
CA ASP A 121 -14.49 10.39 0.54
C ASP A 121 -14.09 10.01 1.97
N PRO A 122 -13.53 8.82 2.27
CA PRO A 122 -13.12 8.48 3.63
C PRO A 122 -11.75 9.07 4.03
N TRP A 123 -11.08 9.81 3.15
CA TRP A 123 -9.74 10.32 3.41
C TRP A 123 -9.78 11.48 4.42
N PRO A 124 -8.75 11.62 5.28
CA PRO A 124 -8.69 12.76 6.17
C PRO A 124 -8.68 14.08 5.39
N THR A 125 -9.46 15.05 5.83
CA THR A 125 -9.61 16.36 5.15
C THR A 125 -8.32 17.19 5.13
N GLN A 126 -7.32 16.80 5.93
CA GLN A 126 -6.00 17.43 5.95
C GLN A 126 -5.09 16.96 4.80
N VAL A 127 -5.46 15.91 4.06
CA VAL A 127 -4.70 15.49 2.87
C VAL A 127 -4.92 16.56 1.79
N PRO A 128 -3.87 17.30 1.37
CA PRO A 128 -4.04 18.37 0.40
C PRO A 128 -4.28 17.83 -1.01
N ASN A 129 -4.98 18.62 -1.82
CA ASN A 129 -5.09 18.37 -3.25
C ASN A 129 -3.72 18.54 -3.94
N GLY A 130 -3.39 17.62 -4.85
CA GLY A 130 -2.16 17.68 -5.62
C GLY A 130 -1.51 16.32 -5.78
N ILE A 131 -0.18 16.31 -5.86
CA ILE A 131 0.61 15.08 -5.92
C ILE A 131 0.80 14.58 -4.49
N LEU A 132 0.40 13.35 -4.24
CA LEU A 132 0.74 12.63 -3.02
C LEU A 132 1.82 11.60 -3.34
N LYS A 133 2.91 11.61 -2.58
CA LYS A 133 3.91 10.56 -2.57
C LYS A 133 3.82 9.84 -1.24
N THR A 134 3.83 8.52 -1.29
CA THR A 134 3.88 7.66 -0.10
C THR A 134 5.13 6.79 -0.16
N LYS A 135 5.68 6.49 1.02
CA LYS A 135 6.73 5.49 1.19
C LYS A 135 6.21 4.50 2.21
N MET A 136 6.11 3.24 1.79
CA MET A 136 5.70 2.13 2.63
C MET A 136 6.96 1.34 3.02
N THR A 137 7.07 0.92 4.27
CA THR A 137 8.20 0.14 4.80
C THR A 137 7.69 -0.86 5.81
#